data_AF-A0A7W1W5D4-F1
#
_entry.id   AF-A0A7W1W5D4-F1
#
_cell.length_a   1.000
_cell.length_b   1.000
_cell.length_c   1.000
_cell.angle_alpha   90.00
_cell.angle_beta   90.00
_cell.angle_gamma   90.00
#
_symmetry.space_group_name_H-M   'P 1'
#
loop_
_entity.id
_entity.type
_entity.pdbx_description
1 polymer ?
#
loop_
_entity_poly.entity_id
_entity_poly.type
_entity_poly.pdbx_seq_one_letter_code
_entity_poly.pdbx_strand_id
1 'polypeptide(L)'
;MKTNKLKISTEFLLLLLISALPILAQTKLVPKKISLKDGREFNLNLPSNYEIIPAAEGLRRVRFFAIAPDGRIFVTDMFDMSDNRKGAVYILDAWDSRKGKFGSVVRFMTNLRNPNSVAFYTDKKRQDWFYVAETDRLTRYRFTRNSTAPTGAPEVVATFPAYGLDYKHGNWHLTRTIAFSPAGKLYVSVGTSCDSCTEKE
;
A
#
# COMPACT_ATOMS: atom_id res chain seq x y z
N MET A 1 24.20 52.97 -46.37
CA MET A 1 23.04 52.18 -45.87
C MET A 1 22.51 51.30 -46.99
N LYS A 2 22.74 49.99 -46.93
CA LYS A 2 22.05 48.96 -47.74
C LYS A 2 21.46 47.96 -46.75
N THR A 3 20.14 47.90 -46.67
CA THR A 3 19.40 46.99 -45.81
C THR A 3 19.24 45.65 -46.52
N ASN A 4 19.95 44.62 -46.03
CA ASN A 4 19.71 43.24 -46.47
C ASN A 4 18.42 42.73 -45.81
N LYS A 5 17.36 42.59 -46.60
CA LYS A 5 16.14 41.88 -46.17
C LYS A 5 16.41 40.38 -46.26
N LEU A 6 16.42 39.72 -45.10
CA LEU A 6 16.43 38.27 -44.99
C LEU A 6 15.11 37.74 -45.58
N LYS A 7 15.16 37.03 -46.71
CA LYS A 7 14.01 36.29 -47.25
C LYS A 7 13.94 34.94 -46.54
N ILE A 8 13.05 34.85 -45.56
CA ILE A 8 12.70 33.58 -44.91
C ILE A 8 11.82 32.81 -45.90
N SER A 9 12.33 31.71 -46.44
CA SER A 9 11.60 30.83 -47.37
C SER A 9 10.45 30.13 -46.65
N THR A 10 9.27 30.18 -47.26
CA THR A 10 7.99 29.65 -46.75
C THR A 10 8.00 28.14 -46.44
N GLU A 11 8.98 27.38 -46.93
CA GLU A 11 9.07 25.93 -46.69
C GLU A 11 9.48 25.54 -45.26
N PHE A 12 10.16 26.43 -44.53
CA PHE A 12 10.52 26.15 -43.13
C PHE A 12 9.32 26.22 -42.18
N LEU A 13 8.22 26.84 -42.61
CA LEU A 13 7.01 27.00 -41.80
C LEU A 13 6.14 25.73 -41.81
N LEU A 14 6.32 24.85 -42.80
CA LEU A 14 5.51 23.63 -42.92
C LEU A 14 6.03 22.47 -42.05
N LEU A 15 7.35 22.41 -41.77
CA LEU A 15 7.93 21.36 -40.93
C LEU A 15 7.66 21.55 -39.42
N LEU A 16 7.36 22.77 -38.98
CA LEU A 16 7.03 23.08 -37.58
C LEU A 16 5.58 22.79 -37.20
N LEU A 17 4.70 22.50 -38.17
CA LEU A 17 3.30 22.14 -37.94
C LEU A 17 3.07 20.64 -37.70
N ILE A 18 4.11 19.80 -37.84
CA ILE A 18 4.08 18.35 -37.57
C ILE A 18 4.62 18.03 -36.16
N SER A 19 4.88 19.03 -35.32
CA SER A 19 4.97 18.78 -33.88
C SER A 19 3.57 18.43 -33.39
N ALA A 20 3.24 17.15 -33.52
CA ALA A 20 2.07 16.50 -32.98
C ALA A 20 1.86 17.01 -31.56
N LEU A 21 0.85 17.86 -31.38
CA LEU A 21 0.26 18.07 -30.09
C LEU A 21 -0.04 16.67 -29.56
N PRO A 22 0.53 16.23 -28.42
CA PRO A 22 -0.05 15.10 -27.75
C PRO A 22 -1.45 15.61 -27.39
N ILE A 23 -2.46 15.14 -28.12
CA ILE A 23 -3.83 15.22 -27.65
C ILE A 23 -3.76 14.49 -26.31
N LEU A 24 -3.72 15.26 -25.22
CA LEU A 24 -4.09 14.78 -23.90
C LEU A 24 -5.57 14.43 -24.01
N ALA A 25 -5.85 13.31 -24.68
CA ALA A 25 -7.17 12.76 -24.79
C ALA A 25 -7.49 12.34 -23.37
N GLN A 26 -8.34 13.15 -22.72
CA GLN A 26 -8.82 12.86 -21.39
C GLN A 26 -9.33 11.43 -21.40
N THR A 27 -8.72 10.57 -20.58
CA THR A 27 -9.03 9.15 -20.57
C THR A 27 -10.52 8.98 -20.27
N LYS A 28 -11.27 8.48 -21.25
CA LYS A 28 -12.70 8.27 -21.09
C LYS A 28 -12.92 7.21 -20.02
N LEU A 29 -13.54 7.61 -18.92
CA LEU A 29 -13.95 6.68 -17.88
C LEU A 29 -15.29 6.05 -18.27
N VAL A 30 -15.39 4.74 -18.07
CA VAL A 30 -16.60 3.96 -18.29
C VAL A 30 -17.00 3.28 -16.99
N PRO A 31 -18.30 3.24 -16.66
CA PRO A 31 -18.76 2.49 -15.49
C PRO A 31 -18.53 1.00 -15.70
N LYS A 32 -17.87 0.37 -14.72
CA LYS A 32 -17.65 -1.07 -14.64
C LYS A 32 -18.39 -1.60 -13.41
N LYS A 33 -19.32 -2.52 -13.64
CA LYS A 33 -20.09 -3.17 -12.58
C LYS A 33 -19.23 -4.18 -11.84
N ILE A 34 -19.22 -4.07 -10.51
CA ILE A 34 -18.55 -4.98 -9.58
C ILE A 34 -19.63 -5.68 -8.78
N SER A 35 -19.56 -7.02 -8.74
CA SER A 35 -20.45 -7.86 -7.94
C SER A 35 -19.63 -8.62 -6.90
N LEU A 36 -20.06 -8.57 -5.65
CA LEU A 36 -19.45 -9.25 -4.52
C LEU A 36 -20.15 -10.58 -4.22
N LYS A 37 -19.50 -11.47 -3.46
CA LYS A 37 -20.06 -12.77 -3.06
C LYS A 37 -21.33 -12.68 -2.23
N ASP A 38 -21.52 -11.59 -1.49
CA ASP A 38 -22.70 -11.36 -0.67
C ASP A 38 -23.88 -10.71 -1.43
N GLY A 39 -23.77 -10.61 -2.75
CA GLY A 39 -24.81 -10.07 -3.62
C GLY A 39 -24.82 -8.55 -3.73
N ARG A 40 -23.93 -7.84 -3.02
CA ARG A 40 -23.78 -6.39 -3.23
C ARG A 40 -23.19 -6.09 -4.60
N GLU A 41 -23.70 -5.05 -5.22
CA GLU A 41 -23.26 -4.59 -6.53
C GLU A 41 -23.04 -3.07 -6.53
N PHE A 42 -22.01 -2.61 -7.23
CA PHE A 42 -21.70 -1.20 -7.39
C PHE A 42 -20.91 -0.95 -8.68
N ASN A 43 -20.83 0.29 -9.13
CA ASN A 43 -20.06 0.67 -10.31
C ASN A 43 -18.80 1.45 -9.91
N LEU A 44 -17.69 1.15 -10.59
CA LEU A 44 -16.47 1.97 -10.56
C LEU A 44 -16.19 2.53 -11.95
N ASN A 45 -15.84 3.80 -12.03
CA ASN A 45 -15.49 4.45 -13.28
C ASN A 45 -14.00 4.23 -13.57
N LEU A 46 -13.69 3.49 -14.64
CA LEU A 46 -12.32 3.14 -15.03
C LEU A 46 -12.04 3.56 -16.47
N PRO A 47 -10.77 3.82 -16.82
CA PRO A 47 -10.36 3.85 -18.22
C PRO A 47 -10.86 2.62 -18.98
N SER A 48 -11.32 2.80 -20.22
CA SER A 48 -11.94 1.72 -21.00
C SER A 48 -11.05 0.48 -21.21
N ASN A 49 -9.73 0.65 -21.15
CA ASN A 49 -8.72 -0.40 -21.29
C ASN A 49 -8.27 -1.03 -19.95
N TYR A 50 -8.96 -0.74 -18.84
CA TYR A 50 -8.68 -1.31 -17.53
C TYR A 50 -9.83 -2.19 -17.04
N GLU A 51 -9.45 -3.14 -16.19
CA GLU A 51 -10.35 -4.03 -15.47
C GLU A 51 -10.06 -3.94 -13.97
N ILE A 52 -11.10 -4.09 -13.15
CA ILE A 52 -10.97 -4.28 -11.71
C ILE A 52 -11.87 -5.43 -11.29
N ILE A 53 -11.35 -6.30 -10.43
CA ILE A 53 -12.03 -7.50 -9.94
C ILE A 53 -11.77 -7.66 -8.43
N PRO A 54 -12.76 -8.13 -7.65
CA PRO A 54 -12.52 -8.51 -6.26
C PRO A 54 -11.57 -9.72 -6.19
N ALA A 55 -10.30 -9.46 -5.83
CA ALA A 55 -9.27 -10.50 -5.74
C ALA A 55 -9.39 -11.33 -4.44
N ALA A 56 -9.85 -10.71 -3.35
CA ALA A 56 -10.14 -11.33 -2.06
C ALA A 56 -11.28 -10.56 -1.38
N GLU A 57 -12.09 -11.25 -0.57
CA GLU A 57 -13.29 -10.73 0.09
C GLU A 57 -13.40 -11.29 1.51
N GLY A 58 -14.21 -10.67 2.37
CA GLY A 58 -14.42 -11.11 3.76
C GLY A 58 -13.43 -10.55 4.78
N LEU A 59 -12.54 -9.65 4.34
CA LEU A 59 -11.68 -8.86 5.22
C LEU A 59 -12.42 -7.63 5.76
N ARG A 60 -11.94 -7.04 6.85
CA ARG A 60 -12.61 -5.92 7.51
C ARG A 60 -12.00 -4.58 7.11
N ARG A 61 -10.99 -4.11 7.84
CA ARG A 61 -10.40 -2.77 7.69
C ARG A 61 -8.99 -2.91 7.12
N VAL A 62 -8.94 -3.40 5.89
CA VAL A 62 -7.70 -3.64 5.15
C VAL A 62 -6.89 -2.35 4.99
N ARG A 63 -5.57 -2.44 5.17
CA ARG A 63 -4.64 -1.33 4.95
C ARG A 63 -3.60 -1.70 3.88
N PHE A 64 -2.32 -1.76 4.26
CA PHE A 64 -1.24 -2.02 3.32
C PHE A 64 -0.99 -3.52 3.14
N PHE A 65 -0.30 -3.84 2.06
CA PHE A 65 0.15 -5.19 1.77
C PHE A 65 1.59 -5.19 1.27
N ALA A 66 2.23 -6.34 1.33
CA ALA A 66 3.55 -6.57 0.74
C ALA A 66 3.63 -7.98 0.15
N ILE A 67 4.45 -8.14 -0.89
CA ILE A 67 4.78 -9.44 -1.47
C ILE A 67 5.96 -10.02 -0.67
N ALA A 68 5.80 -11.23 -0.18
CA ALA A 68 6.84 -11.95 0.54
C ALA A 68 7.89 -12.53 -0.41
N PRO A 69 9.10 -12.90 0.08
CA PRO A 69 10.13 -13.56 -0.72
C PRO A 69 9.71 -14.92 -1.34
N ASP A 70 8.60 -15.51 -0.88
CA ASP A 70 7.98 -16.70 -1.47
C ASP A 70 6.82 -16.39 -2.44
N GLY A 71 6.59 -15.11 -2.75
CA GLY A 71 5.60 -14.65 -3.73
C GLY A 71 4.18 -14.46 -3.19
N ARG A 72 3.90 -14.86 -1.95
CA ARG A 72 2.57 -14.68 -1.34
C ARG A 72 2.36 -13.23 -0.92
N ILE A 73 1.11 -12.77 -0.88
CA ILE A 73 0.77 -11.42 -0.44
C ILE A 73 0.38 -11.44 1.03
N PHE A 74 0.98 -10.57 1.83
CA PHE A 74 0.61 -10.35 3.22
C PHE A 74 -0.11 -9.02 3.32
N VAL A 75 -1.26 -8.98 3.97
CA VAL A 75 -2.12 -7.81 4.07
C VAL A 75 -2.51 -7.55 5.52
N THR A 76 -2.47 -6.29 5.94
CA THR A 76 -2.87 -5.87 7.28
C THR A 76 -4.37 -5.56 7.35
N ASP A 77 -4.98 -5.87 8.49
CA ASP A 77 -6.37 -5.57 8.81
C ASP A 77 -6.43 -4.93 10.21
N MET A 78 -6.93 -3.70 10.30
CA MET A 78 -7.09 -2.97 11.56
C MET A 78 -8.43 -3.25 12.27
N PHE A 79 -9.17 -4.29 11.87
CA PHE A 79 -10.45 -4.73 12.42
C PHE A 79 -11.61 -3.72 12.23
N ASP A 80 -11.65 -2.61 12.97
CA ASP A 80 -12.59 -1.50 12.77
C ASP A 80 -12.04 -0.20 13.38
N MET A 81 -12.91 0.78 13.67
CA MET A 81 -12.52 2.07 14.26
C MET A 81 -12.76 2.12 15.78
N SER A 82 -13.51 1.17 16.35
CA SER A 82 -13.80 1.13 17.79
C SER A 82 -12.84 0.26 18.58
N ASP A 83 -12.10 -0.62 17.89
CA ASP A 83 -11.07 -1.47 18.47
C ASP A 83 -9.68 -1.13 17.88
N ASN A 84 -8.66 -1.25 18.72
CA ASN A 84 -7.28 -1.04 18.31
C ASN A 84 -6.36 -2.20 18.63
N ARG A 85 -6.85 -3.37 19.07
CA ARG A 85 -6.07 -4.52 19.55
C ARG A 85 -6.44 -5.85 18.89
N LYS A 86 -7.49 -5.92 18.08
CA LYS A 86 -7.96 -7.11 17.36
C LYS A 86 -7.47 -7.15 15.92
N GLY A 87 -6.50 -6.30 15.58
CA GLY A 87 -5.92 -6.29 14.26
C GLY A 87 -5.23 -7.61 13.91
N ALA A 88 -5.07 -7.85 12.62
CA ALA A 88 -4.51 -9.06 12.08
C ALA A 88 -3.61 -8.80 10.87
N VAL A 89 -2.76 -9.78 10.56
CA VAL A 89 -2.11 -9.91 9.26
C VAL A 89 -2.63 -11.18 8.62
N TYR A 90 -3.07 -11.08 7.37
CA TYR A 90 -3.52 -12.22 6.57
C TYR A 90 -2.55 -12.48 5.42
N ILE A 91 -2.48 -13.74 5.00
CA ILE A 91 -1.85 -14.16 3.75
C ILE A 91 -2.96 -14.35 2.73
N LEU A 92 -2.83 -13.71 1.58
CA LEU A 92 -3.60 -14.02 0.39
C LEU A 92 -2.76 -15.01 -0.43
N ASP A 93 -3.24 -16.25 -0.52
CA ASP A 93 -2.50 -17.37 -1.09
C ASP A 93 -3.31 -18.07 -2.21
N ALA A 94 -2.66 -18.97 -2.93
CA ALA A 94 -3.22 -19.72 -4.05
C ALA A 94 -3.81 -18.80 -5.14
N TRP A 95 -2.99 -17.89 -5.67
CA TRP A 95 -3.37 -17.00 -6.78
C TRP A 95 -3.76 -17.78 -8.04
N ASP A 96 -4.98 -17.58 -8.54
CA ASP A 96 -5.45 -18.08 -9.83
C ASP A 96 -5.40 -16.93 -10.85
N SER A 97 -4.38 -16.95 -11.72
CA SER A 97 -4.19 -15.92 -12.74
C SER A 97 -5.30 -15.88 -13.81
N ARG A 98 -6.04 -16.98 -14.00
CA ARG A 98 -7.15 -17.01 -14.97
C ARG A 98 -8.40 -16.33 -14.43
N LYS A 99 -8.59 -16.37 -13.11
CA LYS A 99 -9.72 -15.73 -12.42
C LYS A 99 -9.37 -14.39 -11.79
N GLY A 100 -8.07 -14.12 -11.63
CA GLY A 100 -7.54 -12.98 -10.89
C GLY A 100 -8.00 -12.95 -9.43
N LYS A 101 -8.05 -14.12 -8.78
CA LYS A 101 -8.51 -14.29 -7.40
C LYS A 101 -7.56 -15.15 -6.58
N PHE A 102 -7.48 -14.87 -5.29
CA PHE A 102 -6.81 -15.72 -4.32
C PHE A 102 -7.73 -16.87 -3.90
N GLY A 103 -7.19 -18.09 -3.86
CA GLY A 103 -7.92 -19.29 -3.45
C GLY A 103 -8.12 -19.39 -1.93
N SER A 104 -7.26 -18.75 -1.13
CA SER A 104 -7.36 -18.80 0.32
C SER A 104 -6.88 -17.52 1.00
N VAL A 105 -7.48 -17.23 2.16
CA VAL A 105 -7.08 -16.17 3.09
C VAL A 105 -6.69 -16.83 4.40
N VAL A 106 -5.41 -16.79 4.76
CA VAL A 106 -4.87 -17.43 5.96
C VAL A 106 -4.53 -16.38 7.00
N ARG A 107 -4.93 -16.59 8.26
CA ARG A 107 -4.64 -15.67 9.35
C ARG A 107 -3.23 -15.94 9.89
N PHE A 108 -2.29 -15.04 9.60
CA PHE A 108 -0.88 -15.18 9.95
C PHE A 108 -0.58 -14.68 11.37
N MET A 109 -1.15 -13.53 11.73
CA MET A 109 -1.04 -12.94 13.06
C MET A 109 -2.36 -12.34 13.49
N THR A 110 -2.60 -12.28 14.80
CA THR A 110 -3.79 -11.70 15.42
C THR A 110 -3.46 -10.96 16.69
N ASN A 111 -4.47 -10.27 17.24
CA ASN A 111 -4.37 -9.51 18.48
C ASN A 111 -3.31 -8.40 18.38
N LEU A 112 -3.15 -7.85 17.17
CA LEU A 112 -2.21 -6.79 16.88
C LEU A 112 -2.82 -5.43 17.16
N ARG A 113 -1.98 -4.52 17.62
CA ARG A 113 -2.37 -3.14 17.89
C ARG A 113 -2.36 -2.32 16.61
N ASN A 114 -3.50 -2.27 15.91
CA ASN A 114 -3.68 -1.44 14.73
C ASN A 114 -2.58 -1.66 13.66
N PRO A 115 -2.36 -2.90 13.19
CA PRO A 115 -1.30 -3.18 12.23
C PRO A 115 -1.59 -2.42 10.94
N ASN A 116 -0.71 -1.49 10.57
CA ASN A 116 -0.94 -0.64 9.42
C ASN A 116 -0.17 -1.11 8.19
N SER A 117 1.10 -1.44 8.36
CA SER A 117 2.00 -1.79 7.27
C SER A 117 2.81 -3.04 7.60
N VAL A 118 3.13 -3.79 6.55
CA VAL A 118 4.05 -4.93 6.58
C VAL A 118 5.07 -4.75 5.48
N ALA A 119 6.26 -5.28 5.70
CA ALA A 119 7.33 -5.29 4.70
C ALA A 119 8.21 -6.52 4.86
N PHE A 120 8.93 -6.85 3.79
CA PHE A 120 9.92 -7.90 3.79
C PHE A 120 11.29 -7.34 3.42
N TYR A 121 12.34 -7.89 4.03
CA TYR A 121 13.70 -7.54 3.70
C TYR A 121 14.62 -8.74 3.85
N THR A 122 15.45 -8.99 2.86
CA THR A 122 16.50 -10.02 2.91
C THR A 122 17.81 -9.34 3.29
N ASP A 123 18.39 -9.73 4.43
CA ASP A 123 19.65 -9.14 4.88
C ASP A 123 20.88 -9.68 4.13
N LYS A 124 22.06 -9.12 4.45
CA LYS A 124 23.34 -9.52 3.83
C LYS A 124 23.74 -10.98 4.10
N LYS A 125 23.18 -11.60 5.14
CA LYS A 125 23.38 -13.02 5.46
C LYS A 125 22.32 -13.90 4.78
N ARG A 126 21.53 -13.33 3.86
CA ARG A 126 20.42 -13.96 3.16
C ARG A 126 19.28 -14.41 4.07
N GLN A 127 19.13 -13.78 5.22
CA GLN A 127 17.96 -14.01 6.06
C GLN A 127 16.80 -13.15 5.60
N ASP A 128 15.66 -13.79 5.29
CA ASP A 128 14.39 -13.12 5.05
C ASP A 128 13.78 -12.67 6.39
N TRP A 129 13.37 -11.41 6.48
CA TRP A 129 12.74 -10.82 7.65
C TRP A 129 11.34 -10.33 7.29
N PHE A 130 10.39 -10.58 8.18
CA PHE A 130 9.05 -10.03 8.12
C PHE A 130 8.93 -8.89 9.14
N TYR A 131 8.52 -7.71 8.70
CA TYR A 131 8.31 -6.54 9.53
C TYR A 131 6.82 -6.23 9.63
N VAL A 132 6.35 -5.89 10.81
CA VAL A 132 4.99 -5.40 11.05
C VAL A 132 5.04 -4.12 11.88
N ALA A 133 4.38 -3.09 11.38
CA ALA A 133 4.24 -1.82 12.09
C ALA A 133 2.85 -1.73 12.72
N GLU A 134 2.85 -1.77 14.05
CA GLU A 134 1.74 -1.48 14.93
C GLU A 134 1.82 -0.03 15.39
N THR A 135 0.77 0.49 16.01
CA THR A 135 0.73 1.89 16.44
C THR A 135 1.89 2.28 17.35
N ASP A 136 2.27 1.42 18.30
CA ASP A 136 3.29 1.68 19.32
C ASP A 136 4.69 1.17 18.96
N ARG A 137 4.83 0.34 17.93
CA ARG A 137 6.12 -0.30 17.64
C ARG A 137 6.23 -0.81 16.22
N LEU A 138 7.48 -0.91 15.79
CA LEU A 138 7.89 -1.73 14.68
C LEU A 138 8.55 -2.99 15.23
N THR A 139 8.00 -4.16 14.88
CA THR A 139 8.62 -5.45 15.20
C THR A 139 9.02 -6.18 13.93
N ARG A 140 10.05 -7.03 14.04
CA ARG A 140 10.43 -7.96 13.00
C ARG A 140 10.50 -9.39 13.53
N TYR A 141 10.32 -10.33 12.61
CA TYR A 141 10.41 -11.76 12.84
C TYR A 141 11.29 -12.36 11.75
N ARG A 142 12.00 -13.43 12.11
CA ARG A 142 12.62 -14.29 11.10
C ARG A 142 11.50 -14.85 10.21
N PHE A 143 11.59 -14.59 8.91
CA PHE A 143 10.62 -15.13 7.96
C PHE A 143 11.08 -16.50 7.46
N THR A 144 10.22 -17.50 7.64
CA THR A 144 10.37 -18.82 7.05
C THR A 144 9.38 -18.93 5.88
N ARG A 145 9.89 -19.21 4.68
CA ARG A 145 9.06 -19.36 3.48
C ARG A 145 8.03 -20.47 3.65
N ASN A 146 6.84 -20.29 3.08
CA ASN A 146 5.69 -21.18 3.23
C ASN A 146 5.15 -21.33 4.66
N SER A 147 5.68 -20.59 5.65
CA SER A 147 5.07 -20.55 6.98
C SER A 147 3.70 -19.89 6.94
N THR A 148 2.82 -20.33 7.84
CA THR A 148 1.47 -19.77 8.05
C THR A 148 1.35 -19.03 9.38
N ALA A 149 2.45 -18.92 10.14
CA ALA A 149 2.58 -18.12 11.34
C ALA A 149 4.04 -17.65 11.49
N PRO A 150 4.32 -16.53 12.20
CA PRO A 150 5.68 -16.11 12.49
C PRO A 150 6.48 -17.20 13.18
N THR A 151 7.74 -17.36 12.77
CA THR A 151 8.67 -18.31 13.37
C THR A 151 9.71 -17.58 14.21
N GLY A 152 9.95 -18.09 15.43
CA GLY A 152 10.91 -17.50 16.36
C GLY A 152 10.36 -16.32 17.15
N ALA A 153 11.20 -15.74 18.00
CA ALA A 153 10.84 -14.63 18.86
C ALA A 153 10.77 -13.31 18.07
N PRO A 154 9.87 -12.38 18.45
CA PRO A 154 9.87 -11.03 17.91
C PRO A 154 11.12 -10.26 18.32
N GLU A 155 11.59 -9.40 17.42
CA GLU A 155 12.57 -8.36 17.72
C GLU A 155 11.92 -6.99 17.58
N VAL A 156 11.95 -6.18 18.65
CA VAL A 156 11.50 -4.79 18.59
C VAL A 156 12.60 -3.97 17.91
N VAL A 157 12.27 -3.36 16.78
CA VAL A 157 13.18 -2.53 15.99
C VAL A 157 13.12 -1.08 16.45
N ALA A 158 11.91 -0.60 16.73
CA ALA A 158 11.65 0.75 17.24
C ALA A 158 10.33 0.80 18.00
N THR A 159 10.22 1.74 18.93
CA THR A 159 8.98 2.11 19.63
C THR A 159 8.56 3.51 19.21
N PHE A 160 7.26 3.78 19.23
CA PHE A 160 6.68 5.05 18.81
C PHE A 160 5.75 5.60 19.89
N PRO A 161 5.58 6.93 19.94
CA PRO A 161 4.45 7.53 20.62
C PRO A 161 3.16 6.86 20.18
N ALA A 162 2.45 6.37 21.18
CA ALA A 162 1.21 5.62 21.04
C ALA A 162 0.15 6.05 22.05
N TYR A 163 0.51 7.04 22.88
CA TYR A 163 -0.40 7.83 23.67
C TYR A 163 -1.11 8.82 22.74
N GLY A 164 -2.33 9.14 23.11
CA GLY A 164 -3.23 10.00 22.37
C GLY A 164 -4.58 9.85 23.03
N LEU A 165 -5.45 10.84 22.83
CA LEU A 165 -6.78 10.82 23.43
C LEU A 165 -7.57 9.58 22.95
N ASP A 166 -8.75 9.27 23.46
CA ASP A 166 -9.52 8.17 22.85
C ASP A 166 -9.85 8.51 21.37
N TYR A 167 -10.39 7.55 20.62
CA TYR A 167 -10.77 7.77 19.22
C TYR A 167 -11.76 8.93 19.04
N LYS A 168 -12.49 9.33 20.09
CA LYS A 168 -13.44 10.45 20.03
C LYS A 168 -12.76 11.81 20.16
N HIS A 169 -11.53 11.86 20.65
CA HIS A 169 -10.88 13.09 21.09
C HIS A 169 -9.55 13.41 20.36
N GLY A 170 -9.18 12.68 19.29
CA GLY A 170 -8.12 13.15 18.39
C GLY A 170 -6.98 12.17 18.08
N ASN A 171 -7.07 10.91 18.52
CA ASN A 171 -6.02 9.92 18.30
C ASN A 171 -6.18 9.22 16.93
N TRP A 172 -6.04 10.00 15.86
CA TRP A 172 -6.31 9.58 14.49
C TRP A 172 -5.05 9.17 13.70
N HIS A 173 -3.88 9.60 14.14
CA HIS A 173 -2.60 9.42 13.44
C HIS A 173 -1.86 8.15 13.89
N LEU A 174 -2.59 7.04 13.93
CA LEU A 174 -2.15 5.76 14.51
C LEU A 174 -1.36 4.87 13.54
N THR A 175 -1.29 5.27 12.27
CA THR A 175 -0.75 4.49 11.17
C THR A 175 0.75 4.66 11.04
N ARG A 176 1.43 3.59 10.65
CA ARG A 176 2.88 3.51 10.50
C ARG A 176 3.19 2.81 9.18
N THR A 177 3.64 3.57 8.18
CA THR A 177 4.01 3.04 6.86
C THR A 177 5.47 2.65 6.87
N ILE A 178 5.80 1.47 6.35
CA ILE A 178 7.18 0.98 6.24
C ILE A 178 7.64 1.06 4.78
N ALA A 179 8.90 1.47 4.56
CA ALA A 179 9.57 1.32 3.28
C ALA A 179 11.06 0.97 3.48
N PHE A 180 11.60 0.17 2.56
CA PHE A 180 13.04 -0.07 2.45
C PHE A 180 13.58 0.66 1.21
N SER A 181 14.71 1.34 1.35
CA SER A 181 15.44 1.82 0.17
C SER A 181 16.23 0.67 -0.49
N PRO A 182 16.62 0.83 -1.78
CA PRO A 182 17.50 -0.12 -2.45
C PRO A 182 18.85 -0.35 -1.73
N ALA A 183 19.31 0.65 -0.95
CA ALA A 183 20.53 0.55 -0.14
C ALA A 183 20.33 -0.17 1.20
N GLY A 184 19.13 -0.66 1.49
CA GLY A 184 18.80 -1.38 2.73
C GLY A 184 18.52 -0.51 3.95
N LYS A 185 18.24 0.79 3.75
CA LYS A 185 17.77 1.65 4.85
C LYS A 185 16.28 1.44 5.07
N LEU A 186 15.88 1.32 6.33
CA LEU A 186 14.49 1.19 6.77
C LEU A 186 13.94 2.58 7.14
N TYR A 187 12.79 2.91 6.57
CA TYR A 187 12.04 4.14 6.85
C TYR A 187 10.68 3.76 7.43
N VAL A 188 10.27 4.48 8.48
CA VAL A 188 8.94 4.34 9.08
C VAL A 188 8.33 5.72 9.26
N SER A 189 7.09 5.91 8.80
CA SER A 189 6.35 7.15 9.06
C SER A 189 5.78 7.14 10.48
N VAL A 190 5.99 8.21 11.24
CA VAL A 190 5.36 8.41 12.55
C VAL A 190 4.59 9.73 12.48
N GLY A 191 3.27 9.65 12.61
CA GLY A 191 2.42 10.83 12.70
C GLY A 191 2.39 11.40 14.12
N THR A 192 2.12 12.70 14.24
CA THR A 192 1.88 13.37 15.53
C THR A 192 0.74 12.71 16.29
N SER A 193 0.72 12.80 17.62
CA SER A 193 -0.35 12.21 18.44
C SER A 193 -1.73 12.88 18.27
N CYS A 194 -1.76 14.08 17.69
CA CYS A 194 -2.95 14.92 17.53
C CYS A 194 -2.74 15.98 16.43
N ASP A 195 -3.81 16.70 16.08
CA ASP A 195 -3.73 17.87 15.19
C ASP A 195 -3.14 19.10 15.88
N SER A 196 -3.44 19.32 17.15
CA SER A 196 -2.93 20.45 17.94
C SER A 196 -2.99 20.13 19.44
N CYS A 197 -1.89 19.68 20.01
CA CYS A 197 -1.72 19.42 21.43
C CYS A 197 -0.25 19.59 21.80
N THR A 198 0.00 19.97 23.06
CA THR A 198 1.35 19.96 23.60
C THR A 198 1.73 18.52 23.92
N GLU A 199 2.58 17.93 23.09
CA GLU A 199 3.14 16.62 23.35
C GLU A 199 4.08 16.71 24.57
N LYS A 200 3.95 15.76 25.50
CA LYS A 200 4.88 15.57 26.62
C LYS A 200 5.69 14.32 26.31
N GLU A 201 6.79 14.50 25.59
CA GLU A 201 7.81 13.46 25.41
C GLU A 201 8.87 13.55 26.51
#